data_AF-A0A956YII4-F1
#
_entry.id   AF-A0A956YII4-F1
#
_cell.length_a   1.000
_cell.length_b   1.000
_cell.length_c   1.000
_cell.angle_alpha   90.00
_cell.angle_beta   90.00
_cell.angle_gamma   90.00
#
_symmetry.space_group_name_H-M   'P 1'
#
loop_
_entity.id
_entity.type
_entity.pdbx_description
1 polymer ?
#
loop_
_entity_poly.entity_id
_entity_poly.type
_entity_poly.pdbx_seq_one_letter_code
_entity_poly.pdbx_strand_id
1 'polypeptide(L)'
;MDVKKWEAFLSDPELKSNQNYRNQHNGAYLFGKISHDVLACLNNYLAVLSLMRSQDVEVRKETLDWFGAKKGVVETAVTKIYSLLEQTEGLPEASRNWPSDIKVLGSKLSSIQKFVDKFQEIDLSDTSVEKNLVTMATANLRGVQAIYRDVQAENYKQLLTTKYHD
;
A
#
# COMPACT_ATOMS: atom_id res chain seq x y z
N MET A 1 1.75 -15.44 11.27
CA MET A 1 1.98 -14.04 10.90
C MET A 1 1.32 -13.14 11.92
N ASP A 2 2.07 -12.33 12.66
CA ASP A 2 1.46 -11.36 13.59
C ASP A 2 1.72 -9.95 13.09
N VAL A 3 0.85 -9.49 12.17
CA VAL A 3 0.79 -8.10 11.68
C VAL A 3 0.81 -7.10 12.84
N LYS A 4 0.33 -7.52 14.02
CA LYS A 4 0.38 -6.77 15.27
C LYS A 4 1.78 -6.38 15.70
N LYS A 5 2.84 -7.12 15.33
CA LYS A 5 4.22 -6.73 15.66
C LYS A 5 4.67 -5.50 14.88
N TRP A 6 4.38 -5.43 13.58
CA TRP A 6 4.67 -4.25 12.78
C TRP A 6 3.78 -3.07 13.16
N GLU A 7 2.50 -3.32 13.46
CA GLU A 7 1.62 -2.28 14.00
C GLU A 7 2.10 -1.78 15.35
N ALA A 8 2.56 -2.67 16.24
CA ALA A 8 3.15 -2.32 17.53
C ALA A 8 4.45 -1.53 17.36
N PHE A 9 5.32 -1.94 16.46
CA PHE A 9 6.54 -1.21 16.12
C PHE A 9 6.22 0.17 15.54
N LEU A 10 5.32 0.30 14.57
CA LEU A 10 4.87 1.59 14.02
C LEU A 10 4.17 2.48 15.07
N SER A 11 3.62 1.87 16.12
CA SER A 11 2.97 2.56 17.24
C SER A 11 3.92 2.81 18.42
N ASP A 12 5.18 2.40 18.33
CA ASP A 12 6.17 2.58 19.39
C ASP A 12 6.38 4.08 19.66
N PRO A 13 6.11 4.56 20.89
CA PRO A 13 6.31 5.97 21.22
C PRO A 13 7.78 6.41 21.09
N GLU A 14 8.76 5.51 21.23
CA GLU A 14 10.18 5.83 21.07
C GLU A 14 10.55 6.18 19.62
N LEU A 15 9.83 5.62 18.65
CA LEU A 15 9.97 6.00 17.23
C LEU A 15 9.66 7.48 16.99
N LYS A 16 8.80 8.10 17.82
CA LYS A 16 8.47 9.52 17.72
C LYS A 16 9.32 10.40 18.64
N SER A 17 9.78 9.89 19.78
CA SER A 17 10.40 10.71 20.83
C SER A 17 11.93 10.60 20.92
N ASN A 18 12.56 9.57 20.33
CA ASN A 18 14.00 9.31 20.51
C ASN A 18 14.79 9.33 19.19
N GLN A 19 15.62 10.36 19.01
CA GLN A 19 16.43 10.55 17.80
C GLN A 19 17.45 9.43 17.57
N ASN A 20 18.04 8.87 18.63
CA ASN A 20 19.03 7.78 18.50
C ASN A 20 18.34 6.47 18.09
N TYR A 21 17.17 6.19 18.66
CA TYR A 21 16.34 5.05 18.26
C TYR A 21 15.93 5.19 16.79
N ARG A 22 15.42 6.35 16.38
CA ARG A 22 15.14 6.64 14.95
C ARG A 22 16.36 6.42 14.06
N ASN A 23 17.53 6.93 14.42
CA ASN A 23 18.74 6.80 13.60
C ASN A 23 19.17 5.34 13.41
N GLN A 24 18.96 4.49 14.41
CA GLN A 24 19.30 3.07 14.37
C GLN A 24 18.26 2.24 13.61
N HIS A 25 16.98 2.62 13.68
CA HIS A 25 15.85 1.85 13.13
C HIS A 25 15.23 2.46 11.87
N ASN A 26 15.77 3.57 11.34
CA ASN A 26 15.12 4.35 10.28
C ASN A 26 14.81 3.51 9.03
N GLY A 27 15.73 2.64 8.62
CA GLY A 27 15.55 1.77 7.45
C GLY A 27 14.44 0.72 7.61
N ALA A 28 14.41 0.03 8.76
CA ALA A 28 13.37 -0.94 9.09
C ALA A 28 12.01 -0.26 9.24
N TYR A 29 11.99 0.92 9.89
CA TYR A 29 10.80 1.77 9.98
C TYR A 29 10.26 2.21 8.63
N LEU A 30 11.13 2.69 7.73
CA LEU A 30 10.75 3.09 6.39
C LEU A 30 10.16 1.93 5.60
N PHE A 31 10.83 0.77 5.62
CA PHE A 31 10.32 -0.42 4.95
C PHE A 31 8.95 -0.85 5.51
N GLY A 32 8.81 -0.89 6.84
CA GLY A 32 7.55 -1.23 7.51
C GLY A 32 6.43 -0.24 7.17
N LYS A 33 6.73 1.06 7.19
CA LYS A 33 5.76 2.12 6.88
C LYS A 33 5.28 2.06 5.44
N ILE A 34 6.20 1.94 4.47
CA ILE A 34 5.84 1.85 3.05
C ILE A 34 5.03 0.57 2.80
N SER A 35 5.44 -0.56 3.37
CA SER A 35 4.72 -1.83 3.22
C SER A 35 3.30 -1.77 3.81
N HIS A 36 3.16 -1.17 4.99
CA HIS A 36 1.86 -0.94 5.64
C HIS A 36 0.95 -0.08 4.76
N ASP A 37 1.43 1.05 4.27
CA ASP A 37 0.61 1.98 3.48
C ASP A 37 0.15 1.36 2.15
N VAL A 38 1.03 0.58 1.52
CA VAL A 38 0.68 -0.21 0.34
C VAL A 38 -0.41 -1.23 0.67
N LEU A 39 -0.25 -2.01 1.74
CA LEU A 39 -1.23 -3.01 2.16
C LEU A 39 -2.58 -2.37 2.49
N ALA A 40 -2.59 -1.22 3.17
CA ALA A 40 -3.80 -0.48 3.47
C ALA A 40 -4.57 -0.12 2.19
N CYS A 41 -3.89 0.44 1.18
CA CYS A 41 -4.52 0.73 -0.10
C CYS A 41 -5.08 -0.52 -0.80
N LEU A 42 -4.31 -1.61 -0.85
CA LEU A 42 -4.73 -2.84 -1.54
C LEU A 42 -5.90 -3.53 -0.83
N ASN A 43 -5.87 -3.61 0.51
CA ASN A 43 -6.93 -4.21 1.31
C ASN A 43 -8.21 -3.37 1.25
N ASN A 44 -8.10 -2.04 1.32
CA ASN A 44 -9.26 -1.15 1.16
C ASN A 44 -9.87 -1.29 -0.23
N TYR A 45 -9.06 -1.43 -1.28
CA TYR A 45 -9.55 -1.72 -2.62
C TYR A 45 -10.36 -3.03 -2.66
N LEU A 46 -9.86 -4.11 -2.07
CA LEU A 46 -10.58 -5.39 -1.99
C LEU A 46 -11.88 -5.31 -1.17
N ALA A 47 -11.87 -4.52 -0.09
CA ALA A 47 -13.05 -4.26 0.71
C ALA A 47 -14.12 -3.50 -0.10
N VAL A 48 -13.74 -2.44 -0.80
CA VAL A 48 -14.65 -1.68 -1.67
C VAL A 48 -15.20 -2.56 -2.79
N LEU A 49 -14.36 -3.38 -3.44
CA LEU A 49 -14.84 -4.33 -4.45
C LEU A 49 -15.85 -5.34 -3.88
N SER A 50 -15.65 -5.77 -2.63
CA SER A 50 -16.60 -6.66 -1.94
C SER A 50 -17.93 -5.96 -1.65
N LEU A 51 -17.90 -4.68 -1.25
CA LEU A 51 -19.10 -3.86 -1.07
C LEU A 51 -19.87 -3.69 -2.39
N MET A 52 -19.17 -3.38 -3.48
CA MET A 52 -19.80 -3.25 -4.80
C MET A 52 -20.52 -4.54 -5.23
N ARG A 53 -20.00 -5.71 -4.87
CA ARG A 53 -20.58 -7.03 -5.20
C ARG A 53 -21.71 -7.47 -4.27
N SER A 54 -22.00 -6.70 -3.22
CA SER A 54 -23.10 -7.04 -2.30
C SER A 54 -24.46 -6.83 -2.98
N GLN A 55 -25.46 -7.64 -2.61
CA GLN A 55 -26.75 -7.67 -3.31
C GLN A 55 -27.59 -6.40 -3.14
N ASP A 56 -27.27 -5.57 -2.14
CA ASP A 56 -28.01 -4.35 -1.79
C ASP A 56 -27.38 -3.07 -2.37
N VAL A 57 -26.24 -3.18 -3.06
CA VAL A 57 -25.55 -2.02 -3.64
C VAL A 57 -25.80 -2.00 -5.15
N GLU A 58 -26.52 -0.98 -5.60
CA GLU A 58 -26.78 -0.75 -7.02
C GLU A 58 -25.52 -0.23 -7.72
N VAL A 59 -24.75 -1.16 -8.32
CA VAL A 59 -23.57 -0.86 -9.14
C VAL A 59 -23.75 -1.47 -10.52
N ARG A 60 -23.48 -0.71 -11.58
CA ARG A 60 -23.51 -1.25 -12.94
C ARG A 60 -22.54 -2.41 -13.14
N LYS A 61 -22.98 -3.41 -13.91
CA LYS A 61 -22.21 -4.61 -14.20
C LYS A 61 -20.85 -4.32 -14.83
N GLU A 62 -20.76 -3.36 -15.74
CA GLU A 62 -19.50 -2.98 -16.39
C GLU A 62 -18.46 -2.46 -15.39
N THR A 63 -18.90 -1.64 -14.42
CA THR A 63 -18.08 -1.16 -13.30
C THR A 63 -17.59 -2.33 -12.46
N LEU A 64 -18.48 -3.27 -12.12
CA LEU A 64 -18.15 -4.49 -11.36
C LEU A 64 -17.15 -5.37 -12.07
N ASP A 65 -17.32 -5.57 -13.38
CA ASP A 65 -16.46 -6.41 -14.21
C ASP A 65 -15.08 -5.79 -14.36
N TRP A 66 -14.99 -4.46 -14.57
CA TRP A 66 -13.72 -3.75 -14.69
C TRP A 66 -12.87 -3.87 -13.42
N PHE A 67 -13.45 -3.56 -12.25
CA PHE A 67 -12.73 -3.70 -10.98
C PHE A 67 -12.49 -5.18 -10.64
N GLY A 68 -13.48 -6.04 -10.88
CA GLY A 68 -13.37 -7.48 -10.68
C GLY A 68 -12.19 -8.12 -11.42
N ALA A 69 -11.89 -7.67 -12.63
CA ALA A 69 -10.77 -8.15 -13.44
C ALA A 69 -9.40 -7.89 -12.80
N LYS A 70 -9.29 -6.98 -11.82
CA LYS A 70 -8.02 -6.66 -11.14
C LYS A 70 -7.83 -7.42 -9.83
N LYS A 71 -8.90 -8.03 -9.31
CA LYS A 71 -8.93 -8.70 -7.99
C LYS A 71 -7.77 -9.67 -7.81
N GLY A 72 -7.60 -10.63 -8.73
CA GLY A 72 -6.57 -11.67 -8.59
C GLY A 72 -5.13 -11.13 -8.56
N VAL A 73 -4.85 -10.07 -9.33
CA VAL A 73 -3.53 -9.42 -9.30
C VAL A 73 -3.30 -8.72 -7.96
N VAL A 74 -4.33 -8.05 -7.42
CA VAL A 74 -4.26 -7.39 -6.12
C VAL A 74 -4.06 -8.41 -4.99
N GLU A 75 -4.84 -9.49 -4.95
CA GLU A 75 -4.71 -10.55 -3.94
C GLU A 75 -3.30 -11.20 -3.97
N THR A 76 -2.77 -11.41 -5.18
CA THR A 76 -1.41 -11.92 -5.36
C THR A 76 -0.37 -10.94 -4.82
N ALA A 77 -0.53 -9.63 -5.07
CA ALA A 77 0.37 -8.62 -4.56
C ALA A 77 0.34 -8.54 -3.03
N VAL A 78 -0.85 -8.52 -2.42
CA VAL A 78 -1.05 -8.55 -0.96
C VAL A 78 -0.31 -9.74 -0.34
N THR A 79 -0.54 -10.95 -0.87
CA THR A 79 0.14 -12.18 -0.40
C THR A 79 1.66 -12.04 -0.48
N LYS A 80 2.18 -11.55 -1.61
CA LYS A 80 3.63 -11.39 -1.84
C LYS A 80 4.28 -10.33 -0.95
N ILE A 81 3.54 -9.33 -0.50
CA ILE A 81 4.02 -8.29 0.41
C ILE A 81 4.04 -8.83 1.83
N TYR A 82 2.99 -9.55 2.24
CA TYR A 82 2.98 -10.23 3.54
C TYR A 82 4.13 -11.23 3.68
N SER A 83 4.39 -12.07 2.67
CA SER A 83 5.56 -12.95 2.71
C SER A 83 6.90 -12.21 2.77
N LEU A 84 6.98 -11.00 2.18
CA LEU A 84 8.19 -10.18 2.28
C LEU A 84 8.35 -9.66 3.71
N LEU A 85 7.28 -9.17 4.34
CA LEU A 85 7.30 -8.74 5.74
C LEU A 85 7.74 -9.88 6.67
N GLU A 86 7.20 -11.09 6.50
CA GLU A 86 7.60 -12.27 7.29
C GLU A 86 9.09 -12.60 7.15
N GLN A 87 9.64 -12.51 5.93
CA GLN A 87 11.07 -12.74 5.69
C GLN A 87 11.96 -11.70 6.39
N THR A 88 11.47 -10.47 6.53
CA THR A 88 12.19 -9.37 7.18
C THR A 88 12.06 -9.37 8.71
N GLU A 89 11.02 -9.99 9.28
CA GLU A 89 10.80 -10.08 10.74
C GLU A 89 11.91 -10.85 11.50
N GLY A 90 12.71 -11.66 10.81
CA GLY A 90 13.83 -12.40 11.40
C GLY A 90 15.20 -11.74 11.23
N LEU A 91 15.28 -10.59 10.56
CA LEU A 91 16.55 -9.90 10.34
C LEU A 91 16.87 -9.02 11.55
N PRO A 92 18.16 -8.89 11.96
CA PRO A 92 18.55 -7.93 12.98
C PRO A 92 18.03 -6.54 12.60
N GLU A 93 17.52 -5.75 13.55
CA GLU A 93 16.98 -4.42 13.26
C GLU A 93 18.00 -3.47 12.60
N ALA A 94 19.30 -3.75 12.77
CA ALA A 94 20.42 -3.08 12.11
C ALA A 94 20.70 -3.59 10.67
N SER A 95 19.88 -4.49 10.14
CA SER A 95 19.97 -5.05 8.79
C SER A 95 19.94 -3.93 7.75
N ARG A 96 21.04 -3.78 7.02
CA ARG A 96 21.18 -2.78 5.93
C ARG A 96 20.50 -3.22 4.63
N ASN A 97 19.69 -4.28 4.65
CA ASN A 97 19.05 -4.83 3.45
C ASN A 97 17.77 -4.10 3.04
N TRP A 98 17.24 -3.22 3.90
CA TRP A 98 16.04 -2.42 3.64
C TRP A 98 16.01 -1.69 2.29
N PRO A 99 17.12 -1.16 1.70
CA PRO A 99 17.05 -0.55 0.37
C PRO A 99 16.73 -1.59 -0.71
N SER A 100 17.22 -2.82 -0.54
CA SER A 100 16.91 -3.94 -1.43
C SER A 100 15.46 -4.37 -1.25
N ASP A 101 14.99 -4.48 -0.01
CA ASP A 101 13.61 -4.89 0.29
C ASP A 101 12.58 -3.88 -0.23
N ILE A 102 12.86 -2.58 -0.12
CA ILE A 102 12.04 -1.51 -0.73
C ILE A 102 12.02 -1.62 -2.26
N LYS A 103 13.15 -1.96 -2.90
CA LYS A 103 13.19 -2.21 -4.36
C LYS A 103 12.39 -3.45 -4.75
N VAL A 104 12.48 -4.52 -3.96
CA VAL A 104 11.69 -5.75 -4.14
C VAL A 104 10.19 -5.43 -4.00
N LEU A 105 9.81 -4.65 -2.99
CA LEU A 105 8.45 -4.14 -2.83
C LEU A 105 8.00 -3.36 -4.08
N GLY A 106 8.78 -2.40 -4.54
CA GLY A 106 8.51 -1.64 -5.76
C GLY A 106 8.28 -2.53 -6.99
N SER A 107 9.10 -3.58 -7.17
CA SER A 107 8.93 -4.53 -8.28
C SER A 107 7.59 -5.27 -8.23
N LYS A 108 7.10 -5.63 -7.03
CA LYS A 108 5.80 -6.29 -6.83
C LYS A 108 4.62 -5.38 -7.15
N LEU A 109 4.80 -4.05 -7.04
CA LEU A 109 3.76 -3.05 -7.33
C LEU A 109 3.67 -2.64 -8.80
N SER A 110 4.71 -2.90 -9.59
CA SER A 110 4.76 -2.53 -11.01
C SER A 110 3.57 -3.04 -11.84
N SER A 111 3.01 -4.20 -11.48
CA SER A 111 1.83 -4.77 -12.15
C SER A 111 0.52 -4.02 -11.84
N ILE A 112 0.45 -3.31 -10.71
CA ILE A 112 -0.73 -2.56 -10.26
C ILE A 112 -0.74 -1.15 -10.83
N GLN A 113 0.44 -0.54 -11.03
CA GLN A 113 0.58 0.82 -11.58
C GLN A 113 -0.21 1.02 -12.89
N LYS A 114 -0.26 -0.01 -13.75
CA LYS A 114 -0.92 0.04 -15.07
C LYS A 114 -2.45 0.03 -15.02
N PHE A 115 -3.05 -0.14 -13.85
CA PHE A 115 -4.50 -0.23 -13.72
C PHE A 115 -5.20 1.13 -13.69
N VAL A 116 -4.57 2.16 -13.11
CA VAL A 116 -5.18 3.48 -12.91
C VAL A 116 -5.34 4.24 -14.23
N ASP A 117 -4.35 4.13 -15.12
CA ASP A 117 -4.32 4.89 -16.37
C ASP A 117 -5.49 4.50 -17.31
N LYS A 118 -6.06 3.29 -17.13
CA LYS A 118 -7.18 2.77 -17.93
C LYS A 118 -8.57 3.06 -17.34
N PHE A 119 -8.65 3.62 -16.14
CA PHE A 119 -9.95 3.87 -15.49
C PHE A 119 -10.62 5.16 -15.96
N GLN A 120 -9.85 6.13 -16.47
CA GLN A 120 -10.35 7.44 -16.90
C GLN A 120 -11.39 7.38 -18.04
N GLU A 121 -11.61 6.21 -18.63
CA GLU A 121 -12.50 5.96 -19.76
C GLU A 121 -13.92 5.47 -19.35
N ILE A 122 -14.18 5.15 -18.07
CA ILE A 122 -15.50 4.67 -17.65
C ILE A 122 -16.43 5.85 -17.36
N ASP A 123 -17.50 5.97 -18.15
CA ASP A 123 -18.59 6.90 -17.90
C ASP A 123 -19.35 6.52 -16.61
N LEU A 124 -19.27 7.36 -15.58
CA LEU A 124 -19.82 7.05 -14.25
C LEU A 124 -21.33 7.31 -14.21
N SER A 125 -22.08 6.48 -13.47
CA SER A 125 -23.52 6.67 -13.32
C SER A 125 -23.80 7.96 -12.55
N ASP A 126 -24.98 8.52 -12.75
CA ASP A 126 -25.48 9.65 -11.95
C ASP A 126 -25.83 9.29 -10.49
N THR A 127 -25.81 7.99 -10.10
CA THR A 127 -26.07 7.61 -8.71
C THR A 127 -24.91 7.99 -7.78
N SER A 128 -25.24 8.54 -6.61
CA SER A 128 -24.23 8.97 -5.64
C SER A 128 -23.46 7.79 -5.03
N VAL A 129 -24.10 6.63 -4.88
CA VAL A 129 -23.50 5.44 -4.24
C VAL A 129 -22.45 4.78 -5.14
N GLU A 130 -22.78 4.46 -6.39
CA GLU A 130 -21.81 3.90 -7.34
C GLU A 130 -20.62 4.84 -7.51
N LYS A 131 -20.88 6.14 -7.71
CA LYS A 131 -19.84 7.16 -7.84
C LYS A 131 -18.90 7.22 -6.64
N ASN A 132 -19.44 7.13 -5.42
CA ASN A 132 -18.63 7.11 -4.20
C ASN A 132 -17.73 5.88 -4.12
N LEU A 133 -18.29 4.68 -4.37
CA LEU A 133 -17.54 3.43 -4.32
C LEU A 133 -16.45 3.39 -5.40
N VAL A 134 -16.78 3.81 -6.62
CA VAL A 134 -15.83 3.97 -7.71
C VAL A 134 -14.70 4.92 -7.32
N THR A 135 -15.04 6.06 -6.74
CA THR A 135 -14.06 7.07 -6.31
C THR A 135 -13.12 6.48 -5.26
N MET A 136 -13.65 5.76 -4.27
CA MET A 136 -12.85 5.09 -3.23
C MET A 136 -11.94 4.02 -3.82
N ALA A 137 -12.45 3.14 -4.70
CA ALA A 137 -11.64 2.11 -5.34
C ALA A 137 -10.50 2.72 -6.17
N THR A 138 -10.81 3.76 -6.94
CA THR A 138 -9.84 4.49 -7.77
C THR A 138 -8.78 5.21 -6.93
N ALA A 139 -9.20 5.84 -5.83
CA ALA A 139 -8.29 6.52 -4.90
C ALA A 139 -7.29 5.55 -4.28
N ASN A 140 -7.74 4.35 -3.87
CA ASN A 140 -6.85 3.32 -3.34
C ASN A 140 -5.82 2.84 -4.37
N LEU A 141 -6.23 2.60 -5.62
CA LEU A 141 -5.29 2.23 -6.69
C LEU A 141 -4.30 3.37 -7.00
N ARG A 142 -4.75 4.63 -6.98
CA ARG A 142 -3.89 5.82 -7.11
C ARG A 142 -2.89 5.95 -5.97
N GLY A 143 -3.29 5.62 -4.75
CA GLY A 143 -2.38 5.57 -3.59
C GLY A 143 -1.22 4.61 -3.82
N VAL A 144 -1.51 3.39 -4.31
CA VAL A 144 -0.47 2.42 -4.68
C VAL A 144 0.44 2.95 -5.78
N GLN A 145 -0.13 3.62 -6.79
CA GLN A 145 0.64 4.21 -7.90
C GLN A 145 1.59 5.32 -7.40
N ALA A 146 1.12 6.17 -6.47
CA ALA A 146 1.93 7.22 -5.88
C ALA A 146 3.11 6.63 -5.09
N ILE A 147 2.84 5.67 -4.21
CA ILE A 147 3.89 4.99 -3.44
C ILE A 147 4.90 4.30 -4.37
N TYR A 148 4.44 3.62 -5.41
CA TYR A 148 5.32 3.02 -6.41
C TYR A 148 6.23 4.06 -7.08
N ARG A 149 5.70 5.23 -7.46
CA ARG A 149 6.51 6.32 -8.05
C ARG A 149 7.55 6.84 -7.06
N ASP A 150 7.19 6.99 -5.79
CA ASP A 150 8.15 7.41 -4.75
C ASP A 150 9.25 6.37 -4.51
N VAL A 151 8.92 5.07 -4.60
CA VAL A 151 9.91 3.99 -4.56
C VAL A 151 10.84 4.06 -5.77
N GLN A 152 10.33 4.28 -6.98
CA GLN A 152 11.15 4.39 -8.20
C GLN A 152 12.06 5.62 -8.20
N ALA A 153 11.55 6.77 -7.74
CA ALA A 153 12.30 8.01 -7.62
C ALA A 153 13.27 8.02 -6.43
N GLU A 154 13.26 6.96 -5.61
CA GLU A 154 13.98 6.89 -4.34
C GLU A 154 13.64 8.04 -3.38
N ASN A 155 12.46 8.65 -3.52
CA ASN A 155 11.98 9.77 -2.70
C ASN A 155 11.87 9.37 -1.21
N TYR A 156 11.65 8.10 -0.92
CA TYR A 156 11.68 7.57 0.46
C TYR A 156 13.02 7.80 1.16
N LYS A 157 14.13 8.00 0.43
CA LYS A 157 15.41 8.34 1.04
C LYS A 157 15.40 9.75 1.65
N GLN A 158 14.54 10.64 1.17
CA GLN A 158 14.39 11.97 1.77
C GLN A 158 13.88 11.86 3.21
N LEU A 159 13.03 10.88 3.51
CA LEU A 159 12.58 10.57 4.86
C LEU A 159 13.73 10.08 5.78
N LEU A 160 14.80 9.49 5.22
CA LEU A 160 16.02 9.16 5.97
C LEU A 160 16.86 10.41 6.31
N THR A 161 16.89 11.36 5.37
CA THR A 161 17.74 12.55 5.45
C THR A 161 17.07 13.73 6.13
N THR A 162 15.75 13.70 6.30
CA THR A 162 15.03 14.71 7.07
C THR A 162 15.44 14.52 8.52
N LYS A 163 16.48 15.25 8.94
CA LYS A 163 16.67 15.56 10.35
C LYS A 163 15.34 16.17 10.79
N TYR A 164 14.61 15.48 11.68
CA TYR A 164 13.56 16.12 12.45
C TYR A 164 14.26 17.20 13.28
N HIS A 165 14.39 18.38 12.69
CA HIS A 165 14.76 19.60 13.38
C HIS A 165 13.49 20.07 14.08
N ASP A 166 13.26 19.52 15.27
CA ASP A 166 12.53 20.21 16.32
C ASP A 166 13.58 20.79 17.30
#